data_AF-A0A257T9X5-F1
#
_entry.id   AF-A0A257T9X5-F1
#
_cell.length_a   1.000
_cell.length_b   1.000
_cell.length_c   1.000
_cell.angle_alpha   90.00
_cell.angle_beta   90.00
_cell.angle_gamma   90.00
#
_symmetry.space_group_name_H-M   'P 1'
#
loop_
_entity.id
_entity.type
_entity.pdbx_description
1 polymer ?
#
loop_
_entity_poly.entity_id
_entity_poly.type
_entity_poly.pdbx_seq_one_letter_code
_entity_poly.pdbx_strand_id
1 'polypeptide(L)'
;MPPVRTFLGWNRPALEQAAQWLLDRYAAADAADLAKVIVVLPGARASRRLLEILVEQAEQRQLACTPPQIVTVGHLPEKLYEAGRHADRLTCRLAWLKALEETDAGLLRRIVPDPPDRQDPARWLALAEMVGRLHDELAGHGLIFADVAERGFRPAENSELRA
;
A
#
# COMPACT_ATOMS: atom_id res chain seq x y z
N MET A 1 16.39 -6.20 14.62
CA MET A 1 15.70 -6.22 15.92
C MET A 1 14.21 -6.41 15.64
N PRO A 2 13.51 -7.39 16.24
CA PRO A 2 12.09 -7.57 16.00
C PRO A 2 11.28 -6.37 16.52
N PRO A 3 10.12 -6.05 15.92
CA PRO A 3 9.28 -4.97 16.40
C PRO A 3 8.73 -5.30 17.80
N VAL A 4 8.79 -4.33 18.72
CA VAL A 4 8.18 -4.45 20.05
C VAL A 4 6.73 -3.99 19.97
N ARG A 5 5.80 -4.86 20.34
CA ARG A 5 4.38 -4.53 20.41
C ARG A 5 4.05 -3.91 21.77
N THR A 6 3.63 -2.66 21.76
CA THR A 6 3.10 -1.98 22.96
C THR A 6 1.59 -1.79 22.80
N PHE A 7 0.83 -2.23 23.81
CA PHE A 7 -0.61 -2.04 23.86
C PHE A 7 -0.95 -0.80 24.68
N LEU A 8 -1.66 0.16 24.09
CA LEU A 8 -1.97 1.44 24.73
C LEU A 8 -3.29 1.45 25.50
N GLY A 9 -4.13 0.41 25.36
CA GLY A 9 -5.46 0.34 25.98
C GLY A 9 -6.60 0.86 25.10
N TRP A 10 -7.83 0.76 25.62
CA TRP A 10 -9.08 1.18 24.93
C TRP A 10 -9.89 2.19 25.75
N ASN A 11 -9.31 2.72 26.82
CA ASN A 11 -10.04 3.56 27.79
C ASN A 11 -10.27 4.99 27.28
N ARG A 12 -9.54 5.39 26.23
CA ARG A 12 -9.60 6.72 25.60
C ARG A 12 -9.42 6.61 24.08
N PRO A 13 -9.70 7.66 23.29
CA PRO A 13 -9.42 7.65 21.87
C PRO A 13 -7.97 7.26 21.55
N ALA A 14 -7.78 6.41 20.53
CA ALA A 14 -6.49 5.80 20.23
C ALA A 14 -5.37 6.83 19.95
N LEU A 15 -5.69 7.93 19.26
CA LEU A 15 -4.71 8.98 18.95
C LEU A 15 -4.28 9.76 20.20
N GLU A 16 -5.17 9.96 21.16
CA GLU A 16 -4.83 10.60 22.44
C GLU A 16 -3.88 9.74 23.26
N GLN A 17 -4.15 8.44 23.33
CA GLN A 17 -3.28 7.48 24.01
C GLN A 17 -1.91 7.37 23.30
N ALA A 18 -1.89 7.41 21.96
CA ALA A 18 -0.66 7.39 21.18
C ALA A 18 0.19 8.65 21.39
N ALA A 19 -0.43 9.84 21.35
CA ALA A 19 0.26 11.10 21.64
C ALA A 19 0.85 11.11 23.05
N GLN A 20 0.06 10.69 24.04
CA GLN A 20 0.50 10.56 25.43
C GLN A 20 1.73 9.66 25.52
N TRP A 21 1.66 8.47 24.93
CA TRP A 21 2.75 7.49 24.93
C TRP A 21 4.02 8.02 24.25
N LEU A 22 3.88 8.74 23.13
CA LEU A 22 5.00 9.37 22.43
C LEU A 22 5.69 10.42 23.31
N LEU A 23 4.91 11.31 23.92
CA LEU A 23 5.46 12.33 24.82
C LEU A 23 6.10 11.68 26.06
N ASP A 24 5.48 10.69 26.67
CA ASP A 24 6.04 10.00 27.84
C ASP A 24 7.36 9.29 27.53
N ARG A 25 7.52 8.82 26.28
CA ARG A 25 8.70 8.08 25.86
C ARG A 25 9.86 8.97 25.41
N TYR A 26 9.55 10.11 24.78
CA TYR A 26 10.56 10.97 24.15
C TYR A 26 10.75 12.34 24.82
N ALA A 27 9.93 12.68 25.83
CA ALA A 27 10.17 13.87 26.62
C ALA A 27 11.39 13.68 27.54
N ALA A 28 12.22 14.73 27.60
CA ALA A 28 13.34 14.86 28.52
C ALA A 28 13.35 16.30 29.05
N ALA A 29 13.31 16.44 30.38
CA ALA A 29 13.21 17.73 31.08
C ALA A 29 12.01 18.57 30.59
N ASP A 30 12.26 19.59 29.78
CA ASP A 30 11.31 20.58 29.27
C ASP A 30 11.06 20.46 27.76
N ALA A 31 11.60 19.43 27.10
CA ALA A 31 11.46 19.24 25.66
C ALA A 31 11.08 17.81 25.29
N ALA A 32 10.32 17.67 24.21
CA ALA A 32 10.06 16.41 23.53
C ALA A 32 10.58 16.53 22.09
N ASP A 33 11.72 15.88 21.80
CA ASP A 33 12.29 15.83 20.46
C ASP A 33 11.86 14.54 19.76
N LEU A 34 10.88 14.67 18.86
CA LEU A 34 10.40 13.56 18.03
C LEU A 34 10.95 13.63 16.59
N ALA A 35 11.92 14.50 16.28
CA ALA A 35 12.40 14.70 14.90
C ALA A 35 12.91 13.41 14.24
N LYS A 36 13.44 12.47 15.04
CA LYS A 36 13.94 11.16 14.58
C LYS A 36 12.91 10.03 14.68
N VAL A 37 11.67 10.35 15.02
CA VAL A 37 10.56 9.39 15.17
C VAL A 37 9.71 9.42 13.91
N ILE A 38 9.47 8.24 13.33
CA ILE A 38 8.52 8.06 12.24
C ILE A 38 7.24 7.46 12.81
N VAL A 39 6.12 8.14 12.59
CA VAL A 39 4.78 7.66 12.96
C VAL A 39 4.01 7.30 11.70
N VAL A 40 3.52 6.06 11.63
CA VAL A 40 2.80 5.54 10.46
C VAL A 40 1.32 5.44 10.80
N LEU A 41 0.46 6.05 9.99
CA LEU A 41 -1.00 6.08 10.21
C LEU A 41 -1.81 5.63 8.98
N PRO A 42 -3.08 5.22 9.16
CA PRO A 42 -3.90 4.73 8.04
C PRO A 42 -4.20 5.78 6.96
N GLY A 43 -4.13 7.07 7.28
CA GLY A 43 -4.43 8.12 6.31
C GLY A 43 -4.25 9.55 6.82
N ALA A 44 -4.29 10.51 5.90
CA ALA A 44 -3.95 11.92 6.16
C ALA A 44 -4.79 12.59 7.27
N ARG A 45 -6.07 12.20 7.43
CA ARG A 45 -6.92 12.74 8.50
C ARG A 45 -6.43 12.35 9.89
N ALA A 46 -6.01 11.09 10.05
CA ALA A 46 -5.43 10.61 11.31
C ALA A 46 -4.08 11.30 11.58
N SER A 47 -3.27 11.51 10.53
CA SER A 47 -2.01 12.25 10.62
C SER A 47 -2.19 13.66 11.15
N ARG A 48 -3.10 14.42 10.54
CA ARG A 48 -3.39 15.78 10.99
C ARG A 48 -3.92 15.79 12.43
N ARG A 49 -4.86 14.88 12.75
CA ARG A 49 -5.44 14.82 14.09
C ARG A 49 -4.42 14.44 15.17
N LEU A 50 -3.50 13.52 14.88
CA LEU A 50 -2.45 13.18 15.84
C LEU A 50 -1.53 14.37 16.10
N LEU A 51 -1.18 15.13 15.07
CA LEU A 51 -0.32 16.30 15.21
C LEU A 51 -0.98 17.39 16.07
N GLU A 52 -2.28 17.65 15.86
CA GLU A 52 -3.06 18.56 16.71
C GLU A 52 -3.00 18.13 18.18
N ILE A 53 -3.28 16.85 18.46
CA ILE A 53 -3.26 16.31 19.83
C ILE A 53 -1.86 16.38 20.45
N LEU A 54 -0.81 16.09 19.69
CA LEU A 54 0.59 16.18 20.17
C LEU A 54 0.94 17.61 20.59
N VAL A 55 0.52 18.61 19.81
CA VAL A 55 0.74 20.03 20.14
C VAL A 55 -0.06 20.42 21.38
N GLU A 56 -1.37 20.09 21.42
CA GLU A 56 -2.24 20.37 22.57
C GLU A 56 -1.69 19.76 23.87
N GLN A 57 -1.27 18.49 23.84
CA GLN A 57 -0.73 17.82 25.02
C GLN A 57 0.66 18.32 25.42
N ALA A 58 1.51 18.69 24.46
CA ALA A 58 2.81 19.27 24.78
C ALA A 58 2.67 20.65 25.43
N GLU A 59 1.76 21.49 24.91
CA GLU A 59 1.45 22.81 25.48
C GLU A 59 0.94 22.69 26.92
N GLN A 60 0.00 21.77 27.17
CA GLN A 60 -0.52 21.49 28.53
C GLN A 60 0.57 21.07 29.51
N ARG A 61 1.65 20.44 29.02
CA ARG A 61 2.80 20.02 29.83
C ARG A 61 3.96 21.02 29.82
N GLN A 62 3.80 22.16 29.15
CA GLN A 62 4.84 23.17 28.98
C GLN A 62 6.12 22.61 28.34
N LEU A 63 5.97 21.67 27.40
CA LEU A 63 7.08 21.05 26.69
C LEU A 63 7.32 21.73 25.34
N ALA A 64 8.57 22.07 25.05
CA ALA A 64 8.99 22.39 23.69
C ALA A 64 8.94 21.10 22.83
N CYS A 65 8.00 21.03 21.89
CA CYS A 65 7.77 19.82 21.10
C CYS A 65 8.26 19.99 19.66
N THR A 66 9.20 19.15 19.24
CA THR A 66 9.57 19.00 17.82
C THR A 66 8.79 17.80 17.25
N PRO A 67 7.95 17.99 16.22
CA PRO A 67 7.01 16.96 15.79
C PRO A 67 7.71 15.77 15.10
N PRO A 68 7.07 14.58 15.10
CA PRO A 68 7.57 13.43 14.36
C PRO A 68 7.35 13.56 12.86
N GLN A 69 8.05 12.72 12.10
CA GLN A 69 7.73 12.49 10.69
C GLN A 69 6.49 11.59 10.61
N ILE A 70 5.35 12.14 10.20
CA ILE A 70 4.11 11.39 10.06
C ILE A 70 3.92 10.97 8.60
N VAL A 71 3.86 9.66 8.35
CA VAL A 71 3.62 9.08 7.02
C VAL A 71 2.36 8.20 7.02
N THR A 72 1.81 7.92 5.83
CA THR A 72 0.77 6.90 5.70
C THR A 72 1.39 5.52 5.45
N VAL A 73 0.61 4.46 5.68
CA VAL A 73 1.05 3.08 5.40
C VAL A 73 1.60 2.92 3.98
N GLY A 74 1.00 3.58 2.99
CA GLY A 74 1.46 3.54 1.60
C GLY A 74 2.81 4.22 1.33
N HIS A 75 3.23 5.17 2.17
CA HIS A 75 4.52 5.88 2.03
C HIS A 75 5.61 5.33 2.95
N LEU A 76 5.28 4.41 3.87
CA LEU A 76 6.29 3.75 4.71
C LEU A 76 7.39 3.06 3.90
N PRO A 77 7.10 2.34 2.79
CA PRO A 77 8.15 1.63 2.06
C PRO A 77 9.26 2.56 1.54
N GLU A 78 8.91 3.78 1.13
CA GLU A 78 9.87 4.82 0.69
C GLU A 78 10.86 5.25 1.78
N LYS A 79 10.58 4.94 3.05
CA LYS A 79 11.49 5.19 4.19
C LYS A 79 12.36 3.98 4.53
N LEU A 80 12.07 2.81 3.98
CA LEU A 80 12.73 1.54 4.30
C LEU A 80 13.67 1.06 3.20
N TYR A 81 13.55 1.58 1.97
CA TYR A 81 14.46 1.30 0.88
C TYR A 81 14.71 2.54 0.01
N GLU A 82 15.85 2.58 -0.67
CA GLU A 82 16.11 3.56 -1.71
C GLU A 82 15.27 3.21 -2.95
N ALA A 83 14.29 4.06 -3.26
CA ALA A 83 13.43 3.83 -4.41
C ALA A 83 14.25 3.89 -5.71
N GLY A 84 14.24 2.78 -6.45
CA GLY A 84 14.70 2.76 -7.84
C GLY A 84 13.76 3.55 -8.74
N ARG A 85 14.11 3.69 -10.03
CA ARG A 85 13.18 4.24 -11.02
C ARG A 85 12.00 3.28 -11.19
N HIS A 86 10.82 3.68 -10.73
CA HIS A 86 9.57 2.97 -10.99
C HIS A 86 8.96 3.48 -12.29
N ALA A 87 8.42 2.56 -13.09
CA ALA A 87 7.62 2.92 -14.25
C ALA A 87 6.32 3.61 -13.78
N ASP A 88 5.96 4.72 -14.42
CA ASP A 88 4.68 5.36 -14.14
C ASP A 88 3.50 4.53 -14.70
N ARG A 89 2.28 4.92 -14.35
CA ARG A 89 1.07 4.19 -14.74
C ARG A 89 0.93 4.05 -16.27
N LEU A 90 1.31 5.08 -17.02
CA LEU A 90 1.22 5.07 -18.48
C LEU A 90 2.25 4.09 -19.06
N THR A 91 3.47 4.13 -18.56
CA THR A 91 4.58 3.24 -18.94
C THR A 91 4.23 1.78 -18.65
N CYS A 92 3.70 1.47 -17.47
CA CYS A 92 3.21 0.12 -17.14
C CYS A 92 2.10 -0.32 -18.09
N ARG A 93 1.14 0.55 -18.41
CA ARG A 93 0.04 0.24 -19.34
C ARG A 93 0.56 -0.05 -20.75
N LEU A 94 1.49 0.76 -21.25
CA LEU A 94 2.12 0.55 -22.56
C LEU A 94 2.99 -0.71 -22.58
N ALA A 95 3.66 -1.03 -21.47
CA ALA A 95 4.41 -2.27 -21.34
C ALA A 95 3.48 -3.50 -21.40
N TRP A 96 2.33 -3.46 -20.74
CA TRP A 96 1.32 -4.52 -20.84
C TRP A 96 0.75 -4.65 -22.24
N LEU A 97 0.41 -3.53 -22.89
CA LEU A 97 -0.04 -3.54 -24.29
C LEU A 97 0.99 -4.21 -25.19
N LYS A 98 2.26 -3.78 -25.10
CA LYS A 98 3.36 -4.36 -25.87
C LYS A 98 3.52 -5.85 -25.61
N ALA A 99 3.53 -6.27 -24.34
CA ALA A 99 3.66 -7.68 -23.97
C ALA A 99 2.52 -8.53 -24.56
N LEU A 100 1.30 -8.01 -24.54
CA LEU A 100 0.12 -8.69 -25.11
C LEU A 100 0.18 -8.78 -26.64
N GLU A 101 0.63 -7.72 -27.33
CA GLU A 101 0.80 -7.71 -28.79
C GLU A 101 1.94 -8.64 -29.26
N GLU A 102 3.01 -8.75 -28.48
CA GLU A 102 4.17 -9.61 -28.76
C GLU A 102 3.97 -11.08 -28.34
N THR A 103 2.89 -11.37 -27.61
CA THR A 103 2.55 -12.75 -27.19
C THR A 103 2.07 -13.58 -28.38
N ASP A 104 2.50 -14.84 -28.45
CA ASP A 104 2.02 -15.79 -29.46
C ASP A 104 0.48 -15.85 -29.49
N ALA A 105 -0.10 -15.76 -30.68
CA ALA A 105 -1.55 -15.71 -30.85
C ALA A 105 -2.25 -16.98 -30.37
N GLY A 106 -1.58 -18.14 -30.47
CA GLY A 106 -2.10 -19.42 -29.95
C GLY A 106 -2.14 -19.43 -28.43
N LEU A 107 -1.13 -18.90 -27.76
CA LEU A 107 -1.10 -18.72 -26.31
C LEU A 107 -2.16 -17.70 -25.86
N LEU A 108 -2.22 -16.55 -26.51
CA LEU A 108 -3.16 -15.48 -26.16
C LEU A 108 -4.61 -15.95 -26.26
N ARG A 109 -4.96 -16.73 -27.29
CA ARG A 109 -6.30 -17.31 -27.48
C ARG A 109 -6.73 -18.27 -26.36
N ARG A 110 -5.80 -18.84 -25.59
CA ARG A 110 -6.13 -19.67 -24.41
C ARG A 110 -6.69 -18.85 -23.26
N ILE A 111 -6.32 -17.56 -23.19
CA ILE A 111 -6.68 -16.65 -22.11
C ILE A 111 -7.79 -15.69 -22.58
N VAL A 112 -7.70 -15.23 -23.83
CA VAL A 112 -8.64 -14.30 -24.47
C VAL A 112 -9.17 -14.97 -25.74
N PRO A 113 -10.32 -15.67 -25.69
CA PRO A 113 -10.82 -16.46 -26.82
C PRO A 113 -10.98 -15.67 -28.13
N ASP A 114 -11.41 -14.41 -28.03
CA ASP A 114 -11.50 -13.45 -29.14
C ASP A 114 -10.56 -12.26 -28.88
N PRO A 115 -9.25 -12.38 -29.23
CA PRO A 115 -8.31 -11.29 -29.03
C PRO A 115 -8.67 -10.10 -29.94
N PRO A 116 -8.37 -8.86 -29.53
CA PRO A 116 -8.64 -7.67 -30.35
C PRO A 116 -7.98 -7.72 -31.74
N ASP A 117 -8.60 -7.08 -32.72
CA ASP A 117 -7.97 -6.86 -34.03
C ASP A 117 -6.73 -5.97 -33.85
N ARG A 118 -5.67 -6.20 -34.65
CA ARG A 118 -4.47 -5.36 -34.65
C ARG A 118 -4.75 -3.91 -35.02
N GLN A 119 -5.83 -3.64 -35.73
CA GLN A 119 -6.27 -2.30 -36.10
C GLN A 119 -7.17 -1.65 -35.03
N ASP A 120 -7.40 -2.30 -33.89
CA ASP A 120 -8.20 -1.78 -32.78
C ASP A 120 -7.33 -1.49 -31.53
N PRO A 121 -6.57 -0.38 -31.53
CA PRO A 121 -5.70 -0.03 -30.41
C PRO A 121 -6.50 0.23 -29.12
N ALA A 122 -7.77 0.63 -29.21
CA ALA A 122 -8.60 0.90 -28.04
C ALA A 122 -8.92 -0.39 -27.27
N ARG A 123 -9.29 -1.47 -27.98
CA ARG A 123 -9.53 -2.79 -27.37
C ARG A 123 -8.25 -3.40 -26.78
N TRP A 124 -7.10 -3.27 -27.45
CA TRP A 124 -5.81 -3.70 -26.89
C TRP A 124 -5.48 -2.97 -25.61
N LEU A 125 -5.70 -1.66 -25.59
CA LEU A 125 -5.42 -0.84 -24.44
C LEU A 125 -6.34 -1.14 -23.26
N ALA A 126 -7.61 -1.51 -23.51
CA ALA A 126 -8.54 -1.98 -22.49
C ALA A 126 -8.13 -3.35 -21.92
N LEU A 127 -7.65 -4.27 -22.76
CA LEU A 127 -7.12 -5.56 -22.33
C LEU A 127 -5.87 -5.39 -21.45
N ALA A 128 -4.95 -4.50 -21.85
CA ALA A 128 -3.76 -4.17 -21.06
C ALA A 128 -4.11 -3.60 -19.68
N GLU A 129 -5.12 -2.71 -19.59
CA GLU A 129 -5.62 -2.23 -18.30
C GLU A 129 -6.20 -3.35 -17.43
N MET A 130 -6.95 -4.27 -18.03
CA MET A 130 -7.53 -5.38 -17.29
C MET A 130 -6.44 -6.29 -16.70
N VAL A 131 -5.43 -6.65 -17.48
CA VAL A 131 -4.29 -7.45 -17.01
C VAL A 131 -3.48 -6.71 -15.96
N GLY A 132 -3.21 -5.42 -16.16
CA GLY A 132 -2.50 -4.59 -15.19
C GLY A 132 -3.23 -4.50 -13.84
N ARG A 133 -4.56 -4.30 -13.85
CA ARG A 133 -5.36 -4.30 -12.61
C ARG A 133 -5.32 -5.64 -11.87
N LEU A 134 -5.41 -6.74 -12.61
CA LEU A 134 -5.31 -8.07 -12.00
C LEU A 134 -3.92 -8.30 -11.40
N HIS A 135 -2.86 -7.85 -12.07
CA HIS A 135 -1.50 -7.88 -11.52
C HIS A 135 -1.40 -7.08 -10.22
N ASP A 136 -1.93 -5.85 -10.17
CA ASP A 136 -1.91 -5.00 -8.98
C ASP A 136 -2.67 -5.63 -7.80
N GLU A 137 -3.82 -6.25 -8.08
CA GLU A 137 -4.63 -6.97 -7.08
C GLU A 137 -3.84 -8.14 -6.46
N LEU A 138 -3.22 -8.98 -7.30
CA LEU A 138 -2.41 -10.10 -6.84
C LEU A 138 -1.17 -9.62 -6.07
N ALA A 139 -0.50 -8.59 -6.56
CA ALA A 139 0.66 -8.00 -5.89
C ALA A 139 0.31 -7.45 -4.51
N GLY A 140 -0.90 -6.91 -4.32
CA GLY A 140 -1.42 -6.49 -3.01
C GLY A 140 -1.49 -7.61 -1.98
N HIS A 141 -1.58 -8.87 -2.43
CA HIS A 141 -1.54 -10.08 -1.61
C HIS A 141 -0.18 -10.78 -1.61
N GLY A 142 0.85 -10.19 -2.24
CA GLY A 142 2.16 -10.81 -2.40
C GLY A 142 2.14 -12.03 -3.34
N LEU A 143 1.21 -12.08 -4.29
CA LEU A 143 1.03 -13.17 -5.25
C LEU A 143 1.42 -12.74 -6.66
N ILE A 144 1.79 -13.72 -7.48
CA ILE A 144 1.98 -13.58 -8.93
C ILE A 144 1.04 -14.50 -9.71
N PHE A 145 0.95 -14.35 -11.03
CA PHE A 145 0.10 -15.20 -11.89
C PHE A 145 0.41 -16.70 -11.74
N ALA A 146 1.68 -17.06 -11.52
CA ALA A 146 2.09 -18.44 -11.29
C ALA A 146 1.47 -19.03 -10.01
N ASP A 147 1.41 -18.25 -8.92
CA ASP A 147 0.77 -18.69 -7.67
C ASP A 147 -0.71 -19.00 -7.88
N VAL A 148 -1.40 -18.22 -8.72
CA VAL A 148 -2.81 -18.47 -9.06
C VAL A 148 -2.97 -19.74 -9.88
N ALA A 149 -2.09 -19.96 -10.86
CA ALA A 149 -2.13 -21.18 -11.67
C ALA A 149 -1.88 -22.44 -10.83
N GLU A 150 -0.97 -22.35 -9.85
CA GLU A 150 -0.63 -23.47 -8.95
C GLU A 150 -1.66 -23.72 -7.86
N ARG A 151 -2.23 -22.65 -7.27
CA ARG A 151 -3.06 -22.74 -6.06
C ARG A 151 -4.56 -22.55 -6.30
N GLY A 152 -4.92 -21.80 -7.35
CA GLY A 152 -6.29 -21.37 -7.63
C GLY A 152 -7.10 -22.35 -8.48
N PHE A 153 -6.44 -23.26 -9.21
CA PHE A 153 -7.15 -24.24 -10.03
C PHE A 153 -7.34 -25.57 -9.28
N ARG A 154 -8.41 -25.65 -8.49
CA ARG A 154 -8.94 -26.91 -7.92
C ARG A 154 -10.20 -27.31 -8.69
N PRO A 155 -10.12 -28.26 -9.65
CA PRO A 155 -11.24 -28.61 -10.53
C PRO A 155 -12.48 -29.14 -9.79
N ALA A 156 -12.31 -29.69 -8.57
CA ALA A 156 -13.39 -30.32 -7.81
C ALA A 156 -14.30 -29.34 -7.05
N GLU A 157 -13.88 -28.09 -6.80
CA GLU A 157 -14.63 -27.13 -5.98
C GLU A 157 -15.32 -26.03 -6.82
N ASN A 158 -14.85 -25.77 -8.04
CA ASN A 158 -15.37 -24.69 -8.89
C ASN A 158 -16.50 -25.08 -9.85
N SER A 159 -16.96 -26.34 -9.84
CA SER A 159 -18.11 -26.80 -10.63
C SER A 159 -19.45 -26.27 -10.13
N GLU A 160 -19.53 -25.80 -8.88
CA GLU A 160 -20.77 -25.27 -8.29
C GLU A 160 -21.07 -23.80 -8.67
N LEU A 161 -20.11 -23.07 -9.23
CA LEU A 161 -20.26 -21.67 -9.63
C LEU A 161 -20.79 -21.47 -11.07
N ARG A 162 -21.17 -22.56 -11.76
CA ARG A 162 -21.71 -22.55 -13.14
C ARG A 162 -23.14 -23.11 -13.25
N ALA A 163 -23.91 -23.13 -12.17
CA ALA A 163 -25.35 -23.36 -12.18
C ALA A 163 -26.10 -22.05 -11.98
#